data_AF-A0A2V6XHR1-F1
#
_entry.id   AF-A0A2V6XHR1-F1
#
_cell.length_a   1.000
_cell.length_b   1.000
_cell.length_c   1.000
_cell.angle_alpha   90.00
_cell.angle_beta   90.00
_cell.angle_gamma   90.00
#
_symmetry.space_group_name_H-M   'P 1'
#
loop_
_entity.id
_entity.type
_entity.pdbx_description
1 polymer ?
#
loop_
_entity_poly.entity_id
_entity_poly.type
_entity_poly.pdbx_seq_one_letter_code
_entity_poly.pdbx_strand_id
1 'polypeptide(L)'
;EARGVERSRHLRCGRCGGDWRGDGLGCPFCANADHAMLGSLVGDEPRESRKIETCGACGGYLKSIATLRATPADALTLVDLDTVELDIAALEHGYVRPDEPGYRVRARVVGASQ
;
A
#
# COMPACT_ATOMS: atom_id res chain seq x y z
N GLU A 1 2.67 -5.33 -0.50
CA GLU A 1 2.94 -6.72 -0.92
C GLU A 1 2.23 -7.69 0.02
N ALA A 2 1.64 -8.74 -0.53
CA ALA A 2 1.23 -9.92 0.23
C ALA A 2 2.29 -11.02 -0.02
N ARG A 3 3.25 -11.14 0.90
CA ARG A 3 4.52 -11.82 0.66
C ARG A 3 4.52 -13.27 1.17
N GLY A 4 5.12 -14.16 0.38
CA GLY A 4 5.31 -15.56 0.72
C GLY A 4 4.02 -16.37 0.64
N VAL A 5 4.12 -17.65 1.02
CA VAL A 5 2.99 -18.59 1.00
C VAL A 5 1.90 -18.15 2.00
N GLU A 6 2.30 -17.65 3.18
CA GLU A 6 1.40 -17.13 4.20
C GLU A 6 0.78 -15.77 3.86
N ARG A 7 1.16 -15.16 2.71
CA ARG A 7 0.68 -13.85 2.26
C ARG A 7 0.83 -12.76 3.34
N SER A 8 1.97 -12.72 4.03
CA SER A 8 2.24 -11.72 5.06
C SER A 8 2.18 -10.31 4.46
N ARG A 9 1.50 -9.38 5.14
CA ARG A 9 1.35 -8.01 4.62
C ARG A 9 2.63 -7.21 4.87
N HIS A 10 3.27 -6.79 3.78
CA HIS A 10 4.45 -5.93 3.79
C HIS A 10 4.15 -4.63 3.05
N LEU A 11 4.24 -3.51 3.77
CA LEU A 11 4.13 -2.19 3.21
C LEU A 11 5.49 -1.79 2.61
N ARG A 12 5.44 -1.22 1.41
CA ARG A 12 6.64 -0.82 0.67
C ARG A 12 6.59 0.67 0.38
N CYS A 13 7.69 1.37 0.60
CA CYS A 13 7.83 2.76 0.17
C CYS A 13 8.13 2.79 -1.34
N GLY A 14 7.25 3.35 -2.16
CA GLY A 14 7.48 3.51 -3.61
C GLY A 14 8.66 4.42 -3.98
N ARG A 15 9.23 5.16 -3.02
CA ARG A 15 10.37 6.08 -3.26
C ARG A 15 11.73 5.47 -2.91
N CYS A 16 11.88 4.88 -1.73
CA CYS A 16 13.16 4.35 -1.25
C CYS A 16 13.18 2.82 -1.12
N GLY A 17 12.07 2.16 -1.39
CA GLY A 17 11.92 0.72 -1.28
C GLY A 17 11.93 0.15 0.14
N GLY A 18 11.87 1.01 1.16
CA GLY A 18 11.71 0.63 2.55
C GLY A 18 10.60 -0.41 2.74
N ASP A 19 10.80 -1.31 3.70
CA ASP A 19 9.99 -2.51 3.90
C ASP A 19 9.68 -2.67 5.38
N TRP A 20 8.39 -2.71 5.70
CA TRP A 20 7.92 -2.98 7.05
C TRP A 20 6.68 -3.86 7.03
N ARG A 21 6.54 -4.68 8.07
CA ARG A 21 5.36 -5.50 8.26
C ARG A 21 4.17 -4.58 8.58
N GLY A 22 3.05 -4.81 7.90
CA GLY A 22 1.79 -4.15 8.22
C GLY A 22 1.08 -4.95 9.31
N ASP A 23 0.72 -4.29 10.41
CA ASP A 23 -0.01 -4.92 11.50
C ASP A 23 -1.52 -4.93 11.18
N GLY A 24 -2.08 -6.13 11.01
CA GLY A 24 -3.53 -6.35 10.85
C GLY A 24 -4.14 -5.88 9.51
N LEU A 25 -5.48 -5.93 9.47
CA LEU A 25 -6.32 -5.50 8.35
C LEU A 25 -6.72 -4.01 8.49
N GLY A 26 -5.80 -3.13 8.91
CA GLY A 26 -6.08 -1.70 9.07
C GLY A 26 -5.72 -0.86 7.83
N CYS A 27 -6.43 0.25 7.64
CA CYS A 27 -6.05 1.25 6.66
C CYS A 27 -4.68 1.85 7.04
N PRO A 28 -3.65 1.75 6.17
CA PRO A 28 -2.31 2.21 6.48
C PRO A 28 -2.20 3.75 6.48
N PHE A 29 -3.27 4.46 6.12
CA PHE A 29 -3.31 5.91 5.99
C PHE A 29 -3.99 6.61 7.16
N CYS A 30 -5.17 6.15 7.57
CA CYS A 30 -5.96 6.77 8.65
C CYS A 30 -6.13 5.86 9.88
N ALA A 31 -5.49 4.69 9.88
CA ALA A 31 -5.60 3.67 10.93
C ALA A 31 -7.04 3.14 11.17
N ASN A 32 -7.99 3.39 10.26
CA ASN A 32 -9.31 2.80 10.34
C ASN A 32 -9.23 1.26 10.32
N ALA A 33 -9.83 0.63 11.31
CA ALA A 33 -9.90 -0.83 11.46
C ALA A 33 -11.33 -1.37 11.32
N ASP A 34 -12.31 -0.51 11.01
CA ASP A 34 -13.69 -0.95 10.76
C ASP A 34 -13.78 -1.71 9.43
N HIS A 35 -14.00 -3.02 9.52
CA HIS A 35 -14.13 -3.91 8.37
C HIS A 35 -15.26 -3.54 7.42
N ALA A 36 -16.34 -2.90 7.88
CA ALA A 36 -17.42 -2.45 7.00
C ALA A 36 -16.99 -1.29 6.09
N MET A 37 -15.97 -0.53 6.52
CA MET A 37 -15.41 0.61 5.82
C MET A 37 -14.11 0.26 5.07
N LEU A 38 -13.70 -1.00 5.09
CA LEU A 38 -12.53 -1.50 4.39
C LEU A 38 -12.99 -2.40 3.24
N GLY A 39 -12.40 -2.20 2.07
CA GLY A 39 -12.80 -2.91 0.85
C GLY A 39 -11.61 -3.37 0.03
N SER A 40 -11.93 -4.05 -1.06
CA SER A 40 -10.95 -4.34 -2.10
C SER A 40 -11.57 -4.38 -3.49
N LEU A 41 -10.83 -3.90 -4.47
CA LEU A 41 -11.13 -4.07 -5.89
C LEU A 41 -10.18 -5.12 -6.45
N VAL A 42 -10.71 -6.13 -7.13
CA VAL A 42 -9.96 -7.24 -7.75
C VAL A 42 -10.22 -7.17 -9.25
N GLY A 43 -9.17 -7.28 -10.06
CA GLY A 43 -9.33 -7.30 -11.52
C GLY A 43 -9.95 -8.60 -12.03
N ASP A 44 -10.45 -8.58 -13.27
CA ASP A 44 -11.14 -9.72 -13.90
C ASP A 44 -10.23 -10.91 -14.24
N GLU A 45 -8.91 -10.71 -14.24
CA GLU A 45 -7.96 -11.80 -14.42
C GLU A 45 -7.94 -12.71 -13.17
N PRO A 46 -7.97 -14.05 -13.31
CA PRO A 46 -7.98 -15.00 -12.18
C PRO A 46 -6.69 -14.98 -11.33
N ARG A 47 -5.75 -14.07 -11.63
CA ARG A 47 -4.60 -13.80 -10.81
C ARG A 47 -5.03 -13.01 -9.58
N GLU A 48 -5.33 -13.74 -8.50
CA GLU A 48 -5.36 -13.26 -7.10
C GLU A 48 -4.09 -12.50 -6.66
N SER A 49 -3.08 -12.37 -7.54
CA SER A 49 -1.81 -11.74 -7.26
C SER A 49 -1.84 -10.21 -7.30
N ARG A 50 -2.93 -9.57 -7.72
CA ARG A 50 -3.01 -8.10 -7.79
C ARG A 50 -4.39 -7.62 -7.36
N LYS A 51 -4.44 -6.72 -6.38
CA LYS A 51 -5.69 -6.07 -5.94
C LYS A 51 -5.43 -4.65 -5.44
N ILE A 52 -6.48 -3.87 -5.34
CA ILE A 52 -6.51 -2.62 -4.57
C ILE A 52 -7.18 -2.89 -3.22
N GLU A 53 -6.54 -2.47 -2.13
CA GLU A 53 -7.18 -2.31 -0.82
C GLU A 53 -7.73 -0.88 -0.72
N THR A 54 -9.00 -0.73 -0.33
CA THR A 54 -9.68 0.58 -0.24
C THR A 54 -10.14 0.89 1.18
N CYS A 55 -10.27 2.17 1.50
CA CYS A 55 -10.82 2.63 2.77
C CYS A 55 -11.90 3.69 2.55
N GLY A 56 -13.15 3.37 2.88
CA GLY A 56 -14.28 4.30 2.82
C GLY A 56 -14.19 5.44 3.83
N ALA A 57 -13.42 5.28 4.92
CA ALA A 57 -13.30 6.32 5.95
C ALA A 57 -12.43 7.51 5.50
N CYS A 58 -11.38 7.27 4.72
CA CYS A 58 -10.52 8.33 4.19
C CYS A 58 -10.56 8.49 2.66
N GLY A 59 -11.25 7.61 1.94
CA GLY A 59 -11.24 7.57 0.48
C GLY A 59 -9.90 7.13 -0.12
N GLY A 60 -8.95 6.68 0.69
CA GLY A 60 -7.63 6.25 0.25
C GLY A 60 -7.60 4.82 -0.29
N TYR A 61 -6.64 4.52 -1.15
CA TYR A 61 -6.37 3.15 -1.60
C TYR A 61 -4.88 2.78 -1.56
N LEU A 62 -4.60 1.47 -1.53
CA LEU A 62 -3.25 0.90 -1.62
C LEU A 62 -3.24 -0.31 -2.56
N LYS A 63 -2.23 -0.39 -3.44
CA LYS A 63 -1.97 -1.60 -4.24
C LYS A 63 -1.42 -2.73 -3.36
N SER A 64 -2.04 -3.89 -3.46
CA SER A 64 -1.57 -5.13 -2.84
C SER A 64 -1.24 -6.16 -3.92
N ILE A 65 0.07 -6.35 -4.13
CA ILE A 65 0.62 -7.32 -5.07
C ILE A 65 1.13 -8.53 -4.29
N ALA A 66 0.70 -9.74 -4.65
CA ALA A 66 1.21 -10.97 -4.09
C ALA A 66 2.60 -11.29 -4.68
N THR A 67 3.56 -11.57 -3.80
CA THR A 67 4.95 -11.82 -4.19
C THR A 67 5.49 -13.02 -3.39
N LEU A 68 6.37 -13.82 -3.98
CA LEU A 68 7.03 -14.90 -3.22
C LEU A 68 8.18 -14.37 -2.35
N ARG A 69 8.83 -13.30 -2.79
CA ARG A 69 9.93 -12.61 -2.10
C ARG A 69 9.72 -11.10 -2.23
N ALA A 70 10.47 -10.33 -1.46
CA ALA A 70 10.46 -8.87 -1.57
C ALA A 70 10.79 -8.44 -3.01
N THR A 71 9.99 -7.55 -3.60
CA THR A 71 10.37 -6.89 -4.83
C THR A 71 11.64 -6.05 -4.56
N PRO A 72 12.68 -6.15 -5.41
CA PRO A 72 13.87 -5.31 -5.30
C PRO A 72 13.50 -3.82 -5.27
N ALA A 73 14.23 -3.02 -4.49
CA ALA A 73 13.90 -1.61 -4.26
C ALA A 73 13.91 -0.78 -5.56
N ASP A 74 14.84 -1.09 -6.46
CA ASP A 74 14.99 -0.49 -7.80
C ASP A 74 13.89 -0.91 -8.79
N ALA A 75 13.23 -2.04 -8.56
CA ALA A 75 12.14 -2.54 -9.39
C ALA A 75 10.75 -2.09 -8.92
N LEU A 76 10.59 -1.55 -7.70
CA LEU A 76 9.28 -1.21 -7.14
C LEU A 76 8.51 -0.19 -7.98
N THR A 77 9.17 0.86 -8.47
CA THR A 77 8.52 1.87 -9.31
C THR A 77 8.05 1.27 -10.63
N LEU A 78 8.82 0.33 -11.20
CA LEU A 78 8.40 -0.38 -12.41
C LEU A 78 7.18 -1.26 -12.17
N VAL A 79 7.12 -1.96 -11.03
CA VAL A 79 5.94 -2.75 -10.64
C VAL A 79 4.72 -1.87 -10.38
N ASP A 80 4.90 -0.68 -9.78
CA ASP A 80 3.80 0.28 -9.62
C ASP A 80 3.27 0.76 -10.99
N LEU A 81 4.16 1.06 -11.93
CA LEU A 81 3.77 1.47 -13.29
C LEU A 81 3.14 0.33 -14.11
N ASP A 82 3.65 -0.91 -13.97
CA ASP A 82 3.10 -2.12 -14.61
C ASP A 82 1.71 -2.52 -14.08
N THR A 83 1.23 -1.81 -13.06
CA THR A 83 -0.07 -2.04 -12.43
C THR A 83 -0.95 -0.77 -12.43
N VAL A 84 -0.71 0.13 -13.39
CA VAL A 84 -1.44 1.40 -13.52
C VAL A 84 -2.93 1.22 -13.74
N GLU A 85 -3.35 0.11 -14.37
CA GLU A 85 -4.75 -0.28 -14.55
C GLU A 85 -5.50 -0.37 -13.21
N LEU A 86 -4.81 -0.74 -12.13
CA LEU A 86 -5.40 -0.80 -10.80
C LEU A 86 -5.65 0.61 -10.22
N ASP A 87 -4.78 1.58 -10.54
CA ASP A 87 -5.00 2.97 -10.14
C ASP A 87 -6.22 3.54 -10.85
N ILE A 88 -6.35 3.28 -12.15
CA ILE A 88 -7.50 3.71 -12.97
C ILE A 88 -8.79 3.15 -12.37
N ALA A 89 -8.83 1.85 -12.08
CA ALA A 89 -10.00 1.21 -11.47
C ALA A 89 -10.37 1.84 -10.12
N ALA A 90 -9.37 2.17 -9.28
CA ALA A 90 -9.62 2.85 -8.00
C ALA A 90 -10.17 4.26 -8.18
N LEU A 91 -9.62 5.03 -9.13
CA LEU A 91 -10.05 6.39 -9.43
C LEU A 91 -11.47 6.43 -10.00
N GLU A 92 -11.85 5.49 -10.85
CA GLU A 92 -13.22 5.35 -11.38
C GLU A 92 -14.24 5.07 -10.27
N HIS A 93 -13.82 4.42 -9.17
CA HIS A 93 -14.63 4.18 -7.97
C HIS A 93 -14.57 5.34 -6.96
N GLY A 94 -13.92 6.45 -7.29
CA GLY A 94 -13.85 7.65 -6.45
C GLY A 94 -12.81 7.59 -5.33
N TYR A 95 -11.90 6.61 -5.35
CA TYR A 95 -10.79 6.56 -4.40
C TYR A 95 -9.60 7.36 -4.90
N VAL A 96 -8.78 7.84 -3.98
CA VAL A 96 -7.57 8.62 -4.29
C VAL A 96 -6.33 7.95 -3.73
N ARG A 97 -5.20 8.11 -4.41
CA ARG A 97 -3.90 7.70 -3.87
C ARG A 97 -3.47 8.76 -2.87
N PRO A 98 -3.28 8.45 -1.57
CA PRO A 98 -2.92 9.48 -0.60
C PRO A 98 -1.51 10.04 -0.85
N ASP A 99 -1.37 11.36 -0.86
CA ASP A 99 -0.08 12.05 -1.05
C ASP A 99 0.78 12.06 0.21
N GLU A 100 0.14 12.05 1.40
CA GLU A 100 0.84 12.00 2.69
C GLU A 100 0.97 10.55 3.19
N PRO A 101 2.11 10.19 3.79
CA PRO A 101 2.23 8.92 4.51
C PRO A 101 1.22 8.89 5.67
N GLY A 102 0.66 7.71 5.95
CA GLY A 102 -0.34 7.54 7.02
C GLY A 102 0.12 7.79 8.45
N TYR A 103 1.40 8.11 8.62
CA TYR A 103 1.96 8.53 9.89
C TYR A 103 2.88 9.73 9.64
N ARG A 104 2.67 10.80 10.40
CA ARG A 104 3.62 11.92 10.43
C ARG A 104 4.76 11.57 11.37
N VAL A 105 5.96 11.38 10.82
CA VAL A 105 7.17 11.23 11.62
C VAL A 105 7.47 12.57 12.29
N ARG A 106 7.39 12.61 13.62
CA ARG A 106 7.90 13.75 14.40
C ARG A 106 9.42 13.64 14.48
N ALA A 107 10.11 14.26 13.53
CA ALA A 107 11.56 14.40 13.57
C ALA A 107 11.95 15.76 14.15
N ARG A 108 12.95 15.78 15.03
CA ARG A 108 13.63 17.02 15.48
C ARG A 108 15.09 16.93 15.08
N VAL A 109 15.57 17.87 14.28
CA VAL A 109 17.01 18.01 14.02
C VAL A 109 17.65 18.54 15.30
N VAL A 110 18.56 17.77 15.89
CA VAL A 110 19.43 18.23 16.98
C VAL A 110 20.80 18.53 16.39
N GLY A 111 21.30 19.75 16.58
CA GLY A 111 22.66 20.09 16.17
C GLY A 111 23.67 19.25 16.95
N ALA A 112 24.79 18.89 16.33
CA ALA A 112 25.88 18.26 17.04
C ALA A 112 26.34 19.20 18.17
N SER A 113 26.26 18.73 19.42
CA SER A 113 26.87 19.42 20.55
C SER A 113 28.37 19.56 20.25
N GLN A 114 28.87 20.80 20.29
CA GLN A 114 30.30 21.11 20.23
C GLN A 114 31.02 20.54 21.45
#